data_AF-A0A4R4JRR5-F1
#
_entry.id   AF-A0A4R4JRR5-F1
#
_cell.length_a   1.000
_cell.length_b   1.000
_cell.length_c   1.000
_cell.angle_alpha   90.00
_cell.angle_beta   90.00
_cell.angle_gamma   90.00
#
_symmetry.space_group_name_H-M   'P 1'
#
loop_
_entity.id
_entity.type
_entity.pdbx_description
1 polymer ?
#
loop_
_entity_poly.entity_id
_entity_poly.type
_entity_poly.pdbx_seq_one_letter_code
_entity_poly.pdbx_strand_id
1 'polypeptide(L)'
;MPKLKPGTILPTDEEDRKIRAAVAQDSDTRLLEGENVKLMPFSELKAIRKQGRPVKAAPKAQVSIRYSPEVIAAFKATGRGWQTRMDAAMKDWLKNHSPADIKI
;
A
#
# COMPACT_ATOMS: atom_id res chain seq x y z
N MET A 1 -10.24 -17.01 -21.35
CA MET A 1 -11.09 -16.00 -20.68
C MET A 1 -12.09 -16.72 -19.80
N PRO A 2 -12.35 -16.26 -18.56
CA PRO A 2 -13.37 -16.88 -17.72
C PRO A 2 -14.73 -16.81 -18.41
N LYS A 3 -15.50 -17.90 -18.39
CA LYS A 3 -16.84 -17.95 -18.97
C LYS A 3 -17.78 -17.08 -18.13
N LEU A 4 -18.65 -16.31 -18.80
CA LEU A 4 -19.71 -15.55 -18.13
C LEU A 4 -20.65 -16.51 -17.39
N LYS A 5 -21.29 -16.03 -16.32
CA LYS A 5 -22.22 -16.83 -15.54
C LYS A 5 -23.45 -17.18 -16.39
N PRO A 6 -24.05 -18.38 -16.22
CA PRO A 6 -25.33 -18.70 -16.85
C PRO A 6 -26.39 -17.64 -16.49
N GLY A 7 -27.15 -17.17 -17.48
CA GLY A 7 -28.15 -16.12 -17.30
C GLY A 7 -27.61 -14.67 -17.35
N THR A 8 -26.38 -14.47 -17.81
CA THR A 8 -25.87 -13.11 -18.06
C THR A 8 -26.64 -12.48 -19.22
N ILE A 9 -27.38 -11.41 -18.95
CA ILE A 9 -28.07 -10.61 -19.97
C ILE A 9 -27.07 -9.59 -20.52
N LEU A 10 -26.87 -9.60 -21.83
CA LEU A 10 -26.13 -8.56 -22.53
C LEU A 10 -27.14 -7.55 -23.09
N PRO A 11 -26.85 -6.24 -23.03
CA PRO A 11 -27.68 -5.24 -23.68
C PRO A 11 -27.90 -5.58 -25.16
N THR A 12 -29.12 -5.33 -25.64
CA THR A 12 -29.43 -5.36 -27.07
C THR A 12 -28.94 -4.08 -27.73
N ASP A 13 -28.78 -4.09 -29.06
CA ASP A 13 -28.34 -2.91 -29.83
C ASP A 13 -29.24 -1.68 -29.61
N GLU A 14 -30.54 -1.90 -29.37
CA GLU A 14 -31.47 -0.81 -29.07
C GLU A 14 -31.26 -0.21 -27.69
N GLU A 15 -30.96 -1.04 -26.70
CA GLU A 15 -30.63 -0.61 -25.33
C GLU A 15 -29.28 0.11 -25.30
N ASP A 16 -28.28 -0.39 -26.03
CA ASP A 16 -26.98 0.26 -26.14
C ASP A 16 -27.07 1.66 -26.78
N ARG A 17 -27.94 1.85 -27.79
CA ARG A 17 -28.20 3.19 -28.34
C ARG A 17 -28.80 4.13 -27.31
N LYS A 18 -29.74 3.66 -26.49
CA LYS A 18 -30.35 4.46 -25.41
C LYS A 18 -29.31 4.81 -24.34
N ILE A 19 -28.45 3.86 -23.97
CA ILE A 19 -27.36 4.08 -23.01
C ILE A 19 -26.40 5.15 -23.55
N ARG A 20 -25.96 5.04 -24.81
CA ARG A 20 -25.08 6.05 -25.43
C ARG A 20 -25.71 7.44 -25.53
N ALA A 21 -27.00 7.50 -25.87
CA ALA A 21 -27.73 8.77 -25.92
C ALA A 21 -27.82 9.43 -24.54
N ALA A 22 -28.03 8.65 -23.47
CA ALA A 22 -28.03 9.15 -22.10
C ALA A 22 -26.64 9.67 -21.68
N VAL A 23 -25.56 8.98 -22.05
CA VAL A 23 -24.20 9.45 -21.76
C VAL A 23 -23.90 10.79 -22.46
N ALA A 24 -24.36 10.99 -23.69
CA ALA A 24 -24.14 12.24 -24.41
C ALA A 24 -24.84 13.46 -23.76
N GLN A 25 -25.87 13.23 -22.94
CA GLN A 25 -26.59 14.29 -22.22
C GLN A 25 -25.94 14.64 -20.86
N ASP A 26 -25.08 13.77 -20.33
CA ASP A 26 -24.42 13.96 -19.05
C ASP A 26 -22.97 14.44 -19.22
N SER A 27 -22.67 15.64 -18.74
CA SER A 27 -21.34 16.25 -18.84
C SER A 27 -20.27 15.58 -17.97
N ASP A 28 -20.66 14.86 -16.91
CA ASP A 28 -19.72 14.19 -16.00
C ASP A 28 -19.45 12.73 -16.43
N THR A 29 -20.28 12.19 -17.33
CA THR A 29 -20.09 10.83 -17.84
C THR A 29 -19.15 10.82 -19.06
N ARG A 30 -18.14 9.94 -19.04
CA ARG A 30 -17.15 9.81 -20.11
C ARG A 30 -17.16 8.42 -20.73
N LEU A 31 -17.37 8.35 -22.05
CA LEU A 31 -17.17 7.13 -22.82
C LEU A 31 -15.67 6.84 -22.99
N LEU A 32 -15.29 5.59 -22.75
CA LEU A 32 -13.93 5.08 -22.93
C LEU A 32 -13.72 4.59 -24.39
N GLU A 33 -14.10 5.41 -25.37
CA GLU A 33 -14.14 5.04 -26.81
C GLU A 33 -13.29 5.96 -27.72
N GLY A 34 -12.49 6.88 -27.17
CA GLY A 34 -11.68 7.83 -27.97
C GLY A 34 -10.34 7.26 -28.47
N GLU A 35 -9.70 7.96 -29.42
CA GLU A 35 -8.39 7.59 -29.99
C GLU A 35 -7.28 7.42 -28.93
N ASN A 36 -7.40 8.13 -27.81
CA ASN A 36 -6.49 8.04 -26.67
C ASN A 36 -6.86 6.92 -25.66
N VAL A 37 -7.86 6.11 -25.95
CA VAL A 37 -8.30 5.01 -25.07
C VAL A 37 -7.83 3.67 -25.65
N LYS A 38 -6.70 3.20 -25.13
CA LYS A 38 -6.19 1.87 -25.45
C LYS A 38 -6.78 0.84 -24.50
N LEU A 39 -7.76 0.07 -24.97
CA LEU A 39 -8.20 -1.14 -24.27
C LEU A 39 -7.05 -2.13 -24.23
N MET A 40 -6.61 -2.51 -23.02
CA MET A 40 -5.53 -3.46 -22.82
C MET A 40 -5.95 -4.56 -21.85
N PRO A 41 -5.40 -5.79 -21.99
CA PRO A 41 -5.64 -6.86 -21.04
C PRO A 41 -5.25 -6.46 -19.61
N PHE A 42 -6.04 -6.88 -18.63
CA PHE A 42 -5.78 -6.60 -17.21
C PHE A 42 -4.39 -7.09 -16.75
N SER A 43 -3.91 -8.20 -17.32
CA SER A 43 -2.57 -8.74 -17.06
C SER A 43 -1.45 -7.75 -17.43
N GLU A 44 -1.59 -7.05 -18.56
CA GLU A 44 -0.61 -6.06 -19.01
C GLU A 44 -0.68 -4.80 -18.16
N LEU A 45 -1.89 -4.34 -17.81
CA LEU A 45 -2.07 -3.19 -16.93
C LEU A 45 -1.41 -3.41 -15.55
N LYS A 46 -1.57 -4.63 -15.00
CA LYS A 46 -0.98 -5.01 -13.71
C LYS A 46 0.55 -5.04 -13.76
N ALA A 47 1.13 -5.39 -14.90
CA ALA A 47 2.59 -5.38 -15.07
C ALA A 47 3.16 -3.95 -15.10
N ILE A 48 2.43 -3.01 -15.71
CA ILE A 48 2.85 -1.60 -15.81
C ILE A 48 2.66 -0.85 -14.50
N ARG A 49 1.58 -1.17 -13.77
CA ARG A 49 1.20 -0.45 -12.56
C ARG A 49 1.73 -1.17 -11.32
N LYS A 50 2.89 -0.74 -10.81
CA LYS A 50 3.34 -1.14 -9.46
C LYS A 50 2.32 -0.63 -8.43
N GLN A 51 1.47 -1.54 -7.95
CA GLN A 51 0.50 -1.23 -6.90
C GLN A 51 1.23 -1.10 -5.56
N GLY A 52 0.91 -0.05 -4.79
CA GLY A 52 1.37 0.11 -3.40
C GLY A 52 2.15 1.40 -3.14
N ARG A 53 2.34 1.70 -1.84
CA ARG A 53 3.21 2.81 -1.38
C ARG A 53 4.65 2.53 -1.85
N PRO A 54 5.40 3.56 -2.29
CA PRO A 54 6.82 3.40 -2.60
C PRO A 54 7.58 2.69 -1.49
N VAL A 55 8.43 1.74 -1.87
CA VAL A 55 9.27 1.00 -0.92
C VAL A 55 10.19 1.98 -0.20
N LYS A 56 10.25 1.93 1.13
CA LYS A 56 11.20 2.73 1.91
C LYS A 56 12.62 2.24 1.61
N ALA A 57 13.54 3.17 1.30
CA ALA A 57 14.93 2.83 0.96
C ALA A 57 15.68 2.12 2.10
N ALA A 58 15.38 2.43 3.36
CA ALA A 58 15.99 1.80 4.54
C ALA A 58 14.90 1.49 5.59
N PRO A 59 14.21 0.34 5.51
CA PRO A 59 13.23 -0.06 6.51
C PRO A 59 13.93 -0.45 7.82
N LYS A 60 13.26 -0.27 8.96
CA LYS A 60 13.75 -0.80 10.25
C LYS A 60 13.75 -2.33 10.20
N ALA A 61 14.82 -2.96 10.66
CA ALA A 61 14.88 -4.42 10.80
C ALA A 61 14.05 -4.86 12.02
N GLN A 62 13.17 -5.85 11.83
CA GLN A 62 12.47 -6.49 12.93
C GLN A 62 13.35 -7.61 13.50
N VAL A 63 13.75 -7.47 14.76
CA VAL A 63 14.56 -8.44 15.49
C VAL A 63 13.90 -8.82 16.81
N SER A 64 14.05 -10.09 17.21
CA SER A 64 13.59 -10.60 18.50
C SER A 64 14.77 -10.68 19.47
N ILE A 65 14.80 -9.81 20.48
CA ILE A 65 15.89 -9.68 21.46
C ILE A 65 15.27 -9.73 22.87
N ARG A 66 15.95 -10.38 23.82
CA ARG A 66 15.57 -10.36 25.23
C ARG A 66 16.26 -9.20 25.94
N TYR A 67 15.50 -8.41 26.67
CA TYR A 67 15.98 -7.30 27.49
C TYR A 67 15.69 -7.58 28.97
N SER A 68 16.48 -6.99 29.86
CA SER A 68 16.21 -7.06 31.29
C SER A 68 14.84 -6.44 31.64
N PRO A 69 14.09 -7.00 32.62
CA PRO A 69 12.75 -6.54 32.95
C PRO A 69 12.67 -5.05 33.30
N GLU A 70 13.65 -4.53 34.02
CA GLU A 70 13.75 -3.14 34.47
C GLU A 70 13.84 -2.16 33.30
N VAL A 71 14.59 -2.52 32.25
CA VAL A 71 14.73 -1.69 31.04
C VAL A 71 13.37 -1.60 30.33
N ILE A 72 12.71 -2.74 30.12
CA ILE A 72 11.40 -2.77 29.45
C ILE A 72 10.34 -2.05 30.28
N ALA A 73 10.34 -2.22 31.60
CA ALA A 73 9.40 -1.54 32.49
C ALA A 73 9.56 -0.02 32.41
N ALA A 74 10.79 0.49 32.48
CA ALA A 74 11.09 1.92 32.39
C ALA A 74 10.57 2.53 31.07
N PHE A 75 10.86 1.89 29.93
CA PHE A 75 10.37 2.40 28.65
C PHE A 75 8.85 2.25 28.53
N LYS A 76 8.25 1.11 28.90
CA LYS A 76 6.79 0.92 28.83
C LYS A 76 6.01 1.95 29.65
N ALA A 77 6.53 2.36 30.81
CA ALA A 77 5.93 3.39 31.65
C ALA A 77 5.75 4.74 30.91
N THR A 78 6.56 5.00 29.88
CA THR A 78 6.42 6.21 29.04
C THR A 78 5.17 6.20 28.14
N GLY A 79 4.45 5.07 28.05
CA GLY A 79 3.21 4.95 27.31
C GLY A 79 3.39 4.72 25.80
N ARG A 80 2.43 5.21 25.00
CA ARG A 80 2.41 5.01 23.54
C ARG A 80 3.72 5.50 22.90
N GLY A 81 4.30 4.68 22.02
CA GLY A 81 5.55 5.00 21.34
C GLY A 81 6.81 4.65 22.13
N TRP A 82 6.71 3.91 23.25
CA TRP A 82 7.87 3.53 24.05
C TRP A 82 8.97 2.81 23.25
N GLN A 83 8.62 1.95 22.29
CA GLN A 83 9.59 1.30 21.40
C GLN A 83 10.36 2.30 20.53
N THR A 84 9.68 3.38 20.08
CA THR A 84 10.33 4.44 19.30
C THR A 84 11.27 5.27 20.18
N ARG A 85 10.89 5.54 21.43
CA ARG A 85 11.78 6.18 22.41
C ARG A 85 12.98 5.30 22.76
N MET A 86 12.79 3.99 22.86
CA MET A 86 13.87 3.03 23.07
C MET A 86 14.87 3.01 21.90
N ASP A 87 14.39 2.98 20.65
CA ASP A 87 15.22 3.12 19.44
C ASP A 87 15.98 4.45 19.42
N ALA A 88 15.31 5.56 19.80
CA ALA A 88 15.97 6.87 19.90
C ALA A 88 17.06 6.90 20.98
N ALA A 89 16.81 6.30 22.15
CA ALA A 89 17.79 6.20 23.22
C ALA A 89 19.03 5.37 22.81
N MET A 90 18.82 4.25 22.12
CA MET A 90 19.93 3.45 21.58
C MET A 90 20.74 4.24 20.54
N LYS A 91 20.09 4.98 19.65
CA LYS A 91 20.77 5.85 18.68
C LYS A 91 21.56 6.96 19.35
N ASP A 92 21.02 7.54 20.41
CA ASP A 92 21.69 8.59 21.15
C ASP A 92 22.92 8.07 21.89
N TRP A 93 22.78 6.89 22.52
CA TRP A 93 23.90 6.19 23.16
C TRP A 93 25.04 5.92 22.17
N LEU A 94 24.72 5.46 20.96
CA LEU A 94 25.69 5.18 19.88
C LEU A 94 26.45 6.43 19.35
N LYS A 95 25.99 7.65 19.61
CA LYS A 95 26.74 8.86 19.24
C LYS A 95 27.97 9.05 20.11
N ASN A 96 27.88 8.62 21.37
CA ASN A 96 28.87 8.91 22.40
C ASN A 96 29.62 7.66 22.89
N HIS A 97 29.19 6.46 22.48
CA HIS A 97 29.74 5.19 22.94
C HIS A 97 29.88 4.21 21.77
N SER A 98 30.92 3.37 21.82
CA SER A 98 31.05 2.24 20.92
C SER A 98 30.52 0.97 21.59
N PRO A 99 29.69 0.15 20.91
CA PRO A 99 29.31 -1.18 21.40
C PRO A 99 30.50 -2.08 21.74
N ALA A 100 31.65 -1.87 21.09
CA ALA A 100 32.88 -2.63 21.33
C ALA A 100 33.50 -2.35 22.72
N ASP A 101 33.16 -1.22 23.34
CA ASP A 101 33.70 -0.82 24.64
C ASP A 101 32.94 -1.47 25.81
N ILE A 102 31.76 -2.05 25.55
CA ILE A 102 30.97 -2.75 26.56
C ILE A 102 31.64 -4.07 26.90
N LYS A 103 32.13 -4.19 28.13
CA LYS A 103 32.55 -5.48 28.70
C LYS A 103 31.31 -6.17 29.29
N ILE A 104 31.10 -7.42 28.88
CA ILE A 104 29.98 -8.28 29.30
C ILE A 104 30.47 -9.19 30.42
#